data_AF-A0AAU3WN73-F1
#
_entry.id   AF-A0AAU3WN73-F1
#
_cell.length_a   1.000
_cell.length_b   1.000
_cell.length_c   1.000
_cell.angle_alpha   90.00
_cell.angle_beta   90.00
_cell.angle_gamma   90.00
#
_symmetry.space_group_name_H-M   'P 1'
#
loop_
_entity.id
_entity.type
_entity.pdbx_description
1 polymer ?
#
loop_
_entity_poly.entity_id
_entity_poly.type
_entity_poly.pdbx_seq_one_letter_code
_entity_poly.pdbx_strand_id
1 'polypeptide(L)'
;MTSTDEAPSATAGREAPSTGVTGGMFRAAVTLHTVVVFGQPVFAGVYLSGDIGGLDLHALGADTASFLGLAQAIVGVTYSVRQRVWWPALTSLLLVAAESVQYVAGMDGALWLHLPLGVSLIAGLAVLFTVAWTRPLRGRGRGGSDA
;
A
#
# COMPACT_ATOMS: atom_id res chain seq x y z
N MET A 1 63.38 -0.53 -6.35
CA MET A 1 62.45 -1.33 -7.16
C MET A 1 61.29 -1.71 -6.24
N THR A 2 60.38 -0.77 -6.02
CA THR A 2 59.24 -0.89 -5.09
C THR A 2 58.08 -1.49 -5.88
N SER A 3 57.72 -2.73 -5.54
CA SER A 3 56.57 -3.43 -6.10
C SER A 3 55.29 -2.71 -5.67
N THR A 4 54.53 -2.24 -6.65
CA THR A 4 53.12 -1.87 -6.54
C THR A 4 52.32 -3.11 -6.15
N ASP A 5 51.82 -3.16 -4.92
CA ASP A 5 50.70 -4.04 -4.56
C ASP A 5 49.41 -3.36 -5.00
N GLU A 6 48.85 -3.82 -6.12
CA GLU A 6 47.51 -3.47 -6.55
C GLU A 6 46.50 -4.04 -5.55
N ALA A 7 45.79 -3.14 -4.86
CA ALA A 7 44.62 -3.52 -4.08
C ALA A 7 43.55 -4.12 -5.00
N PRO A 8 42.97 -5.29 -4.68
CA PRO A 8 41.91 -5.88 -5.48
C PRO A 8 40.70 -4.95 -5.50
N SER A 9 40.33 -4.53 -6.71
CA SER A 9 39.09 -3.82 -7.01
C SER A 9 37.90 -4.71 -6.66
N ALA A 10 37.46 -4.64 -5.41
CA ALA A 10 36.20 -5.21 -4.97
C ALA A 10 35.04 -4.36 -5.52
N THR A 11 34.79 -4.47 -6.82
CA THR A 11 33.45 -4.24 -7.37
C THR A 11 32.58 -5.42 -6.92
N ALA A 12 32.29 -5.48 -5.62
CA ALA A 12 31.18 -6.26 -5.11
C ALA A 12 29.93 -5.66 -5.76
N GLY A 13 29.43 -6.34 -6.80
CA GLY A 13 28.15 -6.06 -7.39
C GLY A 13 27.14 -5.96 -6.25
N ARG A 14 26.65 -4.76 -5.99
CA ARG A 14 25.64 -4.51 -4.98
C ARG A 14 24.35 -5.10 -5.52
N GLU A 15 24.18 -6.41 -5.35
CA GLU A 15 22.92 -7.09 -5.64
C GLU A 15 21.83 -6.30 -4.94
N ALA A 16 20.99 -5.62 -5.73
CA ALA A 16 19.89 -4.85 -5.20
C ALA A 16 19.04 -5.82 -4.36
N PRO A 17 18.74 -5.49 -3.09
CA PRO A 17 18.06 -6.43 -2.21
C PRO A 17 16.73 -6.86 -2.83
N SER A 18 16.62 -8.13 -3.22
CA SER A 18 15.42 -8.66 -3.85
C SER A 18 14.24 -8.54 -2.88
N THR A 19 13.17 -7.84 -3.27
CA THR A 19 11.94 -7.81 -2.50
C THR A 19 11.36 -9.22 -2.45
N GLY A 20 11.23 -9.78 -1.25
CA GLY A 20 10.63 -11.11 -1.10
C GLY A 20 9.18 -11.12 -1.58
N VAL A 21 8.64 -12.29 -1.91
CA VAL A 21 7.27 -12.45 -2.45
C VAL A 21 6.22 -11.67 -1.65
N THR A 22 6.22 -11.78 -0.32
CA THR A 22 5.25 -11.06 0.53
C THR A 22 5.44 -9.54 0.52
N GLY A 23 6.67 -9.05 0.34
CA GLY A 23 6.96 -7.62 0.18
C GLY A 23 6.50 -7.11 -1.19
N GLY A 24 6.69 -7.91 -2.25
CA GLY A 24 6.17 -7.62 -3.58
C GLY A 24 4.64 -7.58 -3.60
N MET A 25 3.98 -8.57 -2.99
CA MET A 25 2.52 -8.58 -2.84
C MET A 25 2.01 -7.36 -2.06
N PHE A 26 2.71 -6.95 -1.00
CA PHE A 26 2.32 -5.77 -0.23
C PHE A 26 2.39 -4.50 -1.08
N ARG A 27 3.47 -4.33 -1.88
CA ARG A 27 3.58 -3.20 -2.82
C ARG A 27 2.48 -3.21 -3.88
N ALA A 28 2.17 -4.37 -4.44
CA ALA A 28 1.10 -4.50 -5.42
C ALA A 28 -0.26 -4.11 -4.83
N ALA A 29 -0.59 -4.63 -3.64
CA ALA A 29 -1.83 -4.31 -2.93
C ALA A 29 -1.94 -2.82 -2.63
N VAL A 30 -0.92 -2.20 -2.03
CA VAL A 30 -0.91 -0.75 -1.72
C VAL A 30 -1.04 0.10 -2.99
N THR A 31 -0.37 -0.29 -4.08
CA THR A 31 -0.42 0.45 -5.35
C THR A 31 -1.82 0.41 -5.95
N LEU A 32 -2.41 -0.79 -6.07
CA LEU A 32 -3.75 -0.94 -6.61
C LEU A 32 -4.80 -0.24 -5.75
N HIS A 33 -4.66 -0.37 -4.42
CA HIS A 33 -5.54 0.30 -3.47
C HIS A 33 -5.46 1.83 -3.60
N THR A 34 -4.24 2.37 -3.74
CA THR A 34 -4.02 3.80 -3.96
C THR A 34 -4.69 4.27 -5.25
N VAL A 35 -4.54 3.55 -6.36
CA VAL A 35 -5.18 3.92 -7.63
C VAL A 35 -6.70 3.99 -7.50
N VAL A 36 -7.32 2.98 -6.87
CA VAL A 36 -8.78 2.94 -6.70
C VAL A 36 -9.26 4.07 -5.81
N VAL A 37 -8.62 4.30 -4.65
CA VAL A 37 -9.01 5.36 -3.71
C VAL A 37 -8.80 6.76 -4.28
N PHE A 38 -7.78 6.97 -5.12
CA PHE A 38 -7.60 8.23 -5.84
C PHE A 38 -8.65 8.46 -6.94
N GLY A 39 -9.22 7.38 -7.50
CA GLY A 39 -10.33 7.46 -8.46
C GLY A 39 -11.66 7.85 -7.81
N GLN A 40 -11.88 7.49 -6.53
CA GLN A 40 -13.11 7.78 -5.79
C GLN A 40 -13.57 9.26 -5.85
N PRO A 41 -12.74 10.27 -5.58
CA PRO A 41 -13.14 11.67 -5.70
C PRO A 41 -13.46 12.10 -7.14
N VAL A 42 -12.90 11.43 -8.16
CA VAL A 42 -13.25 11.69 -9.57
C VAL A 42 -14.68 11.25 -9.83
N PHE A 43 -15.06 10.03 -9.43
CA PHE A 43 -16.42 9.52 -9.61
C PHE A 43 -17.44 10.31 -8.78
N ALA A 44 -17.09 10.69 -7.55
CA ALA A 44 -17.89 11.59 -6.75
C ALA A 44 -18.05 12.96 -7.42
N GLY A 45 -16.99 13.51 -8.02
CA GLY A 45 -17.03 14.76 -8.78
C GLY A 45 -17.94 14.68 -10.01
N VAL A 46 -17.93 13.57 -10.75
CA VAL A 46 -18.84 13.31 -11.88
C VAL A 46 -20.29 13.31 -11.39
N TYR A 47 -20.59 12.62 -10.28
CA TYR A 47 -21.92 12.65 -9.67
C TYR A 47 -22.35 14.07 -9.27
N LEU A 48 -21.47 14.81 -8.59
CA LEU A 48 -21.75 16.20 -8.17
C LEU A 48 -21.89 17.16 -9.36
N SER A 49 -21.37 16.81 -10.54
CA SER A 49 -21.57 17.57 -11.77
C SER A 49 -22.93 17.30 -12.46
N GLY A 50 -23.72 16.34 -11.93
CA GLY A 50 -25.07 16.02 -12.39
C GLY A 50 -25.19 14.69 -13.13
N ASP A 51 -24.07 13.98 -13.38
CA ASP A 51 -24.10 12.66 -14.00
C ASP A 51 -24.22 11.55 -12.95
N ILE A 52 -25.44 11.02 -12.81
CA ILE A 52 -25.79 9.99 -11.81
C ILE A 52 -24.95 8.72 -11.99
N GLY A 53 -24.43 8.41 -13.17
CA GLY A 53 -23.53 7.27 -13.38
C GLY A 53 -22.25 7.35 -12.54
N GLY A 54 -21.84 8.58 -12.16
CA GLY A 54 -20.74 8.79 -11.22
C GLY A 54 -20.99 8.18 -9.84
N LEU A 55 -22.26 8.09 -9.39
CA LEU A 55 -22.60 7.49 -8.10
C LEU A 55 -22.42 5.97 -8.13
N ASP A 56 -22.85 5.31 -9.21
CA ASP A 56 -22.67 3.86 -9.38
C ASP A 56 -21.18 3.49 -9.47
N LEU A 57 -20.40 4.28 -10.21
CA LEU A 57 -18.95 4.12 -10.28
C LEU A 57 -18.27 4.37 -8.93
N HIS A 58 -18.74 5.38 -8.19
CA HIS A 58 -18.25 5.66 -6.84
C HIS A 58 -18.52 4.48 -5.90
N ALA A 59 -19.75 3.95 -5.88
CA ALA A 59 -20.14 2.79 -5.08
C ALA A 59 -19.32 1.53 -5.44
N LEU A 60 -19.21 1.21 -6.73
CA LEU A 60 -18.38 0.09 -7.20
C LEU A 60 -16.91 0.25 -6.78
N GLY A 61 -16.39 1.47 -6.89
CA GLY A 61 -15.03 1.76 -6.47
C GLY A 61 -14.86 1.70 -4.94
N ALA A 62 -15.88 2.01 -4.15
CA ALA A 62 -15.88 1.86 -2.71
C ALA A 62 -15.83 0.37 -2.31
N ASP A 63 -16.64 -0.48 -2.94
CA ASP A 63 -16.57 -1.94 -2.76
C ASP A 63 -15.18 -2.48 -3.12
N THR A 64 -14.66 -2.04 -4.27
CA THR A 64 -13.35 -2.45 -4.76
C THR A 64 -12.24 -2.01 -3.81
N ALA A 65 -12.29 -0.77 -3.31
CA ALA A 65 -11.36 -0.26 -2.31
C ALA A 65 -11.40 -1.13 -1.05
N SER A 66 -12.60 -1.48 -0.56
CA SER A 66 -12.76 -2.24 0.68
C SER A 66 -12.21 -3.66 0.58
N PHE A 67 -12.43 -4.35 -0.53
CA PHE A 67 -11.79 -5.64 -0.77
C PHE A 67 -10.27 -5.52 -0.88
N LEU A 68 -9.75 -4.46 -1.52
CA LEU A 68 -8.31 -4.21 -1.60
C LEU A 68 -7.70 -3.84 -0.25
N GLY A 69 -8.39 -3.06 0.57
CA GLY A 69 -7.98 -2.72 1.93
C GLY A 69 -7.86 -3.97 2.79
N LEU A 70 -8.85 -4.87 2.75
CA LEU A 70 -8.79 -6.16 3.44
C LEU A 70 -7.63 -7.04 2.93
N ALA A 71 -7.46 -7.15 1.61
CA ALA A 71 -6.34 -7.90 1.03
C ALA A 71 -4.98 -7.31 1.44
N GLN A 72 -4.85 -5.97 1.42
CA GLN A 72 -3.66 -5.26 1.89
C GLN A 72 -3.39 -5.54 3.37
N ALA A 73 -4.42 -5.56 4.23
CA ALA A 73 -4.28 -5.89 5.64
C ALA A 73 -3.80 -7.33 5.86
N ILE A 74 -4.37 -8.30 5.14
CA ILE A 74 -3.94 -9.71 5.21
C ILE A 74 -2.47 -9.85 4.80
N VAL A 75 -2.08 -9.25 3.68
CA VAL A 75 -0.70 -9.30 3.19
C VAL A 75 0.24 -8.54 4.13
N GLY A 76 -0.19 -7.39 4.66
CA GLY A 76 0.55 -6.58 5.62
C GLY A 76 0.82 -7.34 6.92
N VAL A 77 -0.19 -7.97 7.50
CA VAL A 77 -0.06 -8.86 8.67
C VAL A 77 0.87 -10.02 8.38
N THR A 78 0.70 -10.69 7.24
CA THR A 78 1.54 -11.81 6.84
C THR A 78 3.02 -11.40 6.71
N TYR A 79 3.28 -10.27 6.05
CA TYR A 79 4.62 -9.71 5.94
C TYR A 79 5.19 -9.35 7.33
N SER A 80 4.40 -8.67 8.16
CA SER A 80 4.78 -8.23 9.49
C SER A 80 5.18 -9.39 10.40
N VAL A 81 4.41 -10.48 10.40
CA VAL A 81 4.72 -11.69 11.18
C VAL A 81 6.02 -12.34 10.68
N ARG A 82 6.18 -12.51 9.36
CA ARG A 82 7.36 -13.19 8.79
C ARG A 82 8.66 -12.41 8.94
N GLN A 83 8.59 -11.08 8.83
CA GLN A 83 9.77 -10.20 8.89
C GLN A 83 9.97 -9.55 10.27
N ARG A 84 9.06 -9.75 11.22
CA ARG A 84 9.05 -9.11 12.56
C ARG A 84 9.07 -7.59 12.48
N VAL A 85 8.30 -7.02 11.57
CA VAL A 85 8.17 -5.57 11.36
C VAL A 85 6.71 -5.19 11.50
N TRP A 86 6.34 -4.39 12.50
CA TRP A 86 4.93 -4.17 12.87
C TRP A 86 4.17 -3.16 11.98
N TRP A 87 4.88 -2.21 11.36
CA TRP A 87 4.23 -1.08 10.69
C TRP A 87 3.30 -1.45 9.53
N PRO A 88 3.61 -2.43 8.63
CA PRO A 88 2.72 -2.77 7.50
C PRO A 88 1.36 -3.30 7.95
N ALA A 89 1.35 -4.11 9.01
CA ALA A 89 0.12 -4.58 9.64
C ALA A 89 -0.66 -3.41 10.25
N LEU A 90 0.00 -2.59 11.10
CA LEU A 90 -0.71 -1.52 11.80
C LEU A 90 -1.32 -0.50 10.83
N THR A 91 -0.55 -0.02 9.85
CA THR A 91 -1.05 0.98 8.89
C THR A 91 -2.20 0.43 8.04
N SER A 92 -2.13 -0.84 7.64
CA SER A 92 -3.20 -1.44 6.84
C SER A 92 -4.47 -1.67 7.65
N LEU A 93 -4.36 -2.07 8.92
CA LEU A 93 -5.51 -2.21 9.81
C LEU A 93 -6.17 -0.86 10.11
N LEU A 94 -5.37 0.19 10.35
CA LEU A 94 -5.89 1.55 10.53
C LEU A 94 -6.60 2.07 9.28
N LEU A 95 -6.06 1.81 8.09
CA LEU A 95 -6.70 2.18 6.84
C LEU A 95 -8.03 1.46 6.65
N VAL A 96 -8.10 0.14 6.86
CA VAL A 96 -9.35 -0.62 6.77
C VAL A 96 -10.39 -0.11 7.78
N ALA A 97 -9.99 0.19 9.01
CA ALA A 97 -10.88 0.73 10.02
C ALA A 97 -11.44 2.10 9.61
N ALA A 98 -10.57 3.02 9.17
CA ALA A 98 -10.98 4.33 8.70
C ALA A 98 -11.88 4.23 7.46
N GLU A 99 -11.55 3.36 6.50
CA GLU A 99 -12.34 3.13 5.30
C GLU A 99 -13.70 2.50 5.61
N SER A 100 -13.79 1.62 6.61
CA SER A 100 -15.09 1.09 7.06
C SER A 100 -15.99 2.20 7.60
N VAL A 101 -15.43 3.12 8.40
CA VAL A 101 -16.15 4.31 8.86
C VAL A 101 -16.54 5.21 7.69
N GLN A 102 -15.64 5.37 6.71
CA GLN A 102 -15.89 6.14 5.50
C GLN A 102 -17.06 5.60 4.69
N TYR A 103 -17.08 4.28 4.52
CA TYR A 103 -18.07 3.56 3.73
C TYR A 103 -19.46 3.75 4.34
N VAL A 104 -19.59 3.57 5.65
CA VAL A 104 -20.84 3.83 6.38
C VAL A 104 -21.25 5.30 6.28
N ALA A 105 -20.32 6.24 6.49
CA ALA A 105 -20.62 7.66 6.33
C ALA A 105 -21.09 8.02 4.91
N GLY A 106 -20.58 7.33 3.89
CA GLY A 106 -21.02 7.46 2.50
C GLY A 106 -22.44 6.94 2.29
N MET A 107 -22.76 5.75 2.81
CA MET A 107 -24.12 5.19 2.75
C MET A 107 -25.16 6.09 3.45
N ASP A 108 -24.78 6.70 4.57
CA ASP A 108 -25.64 7.59 5.35
C ASP A 108 -25.75 9.01 4.73
N GLY A 109 -25.00 9.30 3.66
CA GLY A 109 -24.94 10.64 3.06
C GLY A 109 -24.31 11.71 3.98
N ALA A 110 -23.54 11.30 5.00
CA ALA A 110 -22.93 12.17 6.00
C ALA A 110 -21.68 12.89 5.45
N LEU A 111 -21.88 13.80 4.49
CA LEU A 111 -20.80 14.47 3.75
C LEU A 111 -19.78 15.20 4.64
N TRP A 112 -20.21 15.74 5.78
CA TRP A 112 -19.33 16.43 6.73
C TRP A 112 -18.26 15.51 7.34
N LEU A 113 -18.53 14.21 7.44
CA LEU A 113 -17.59 13.20 7.90
C LEU A 113 -16.92 12.49 6.73
N HIS A 114 -17.72 12.15 5.70
CA HIS A 114 -17.25 11.43 4.54
C HIS A 114 -16.16 12.21 3.78
N LEU A 115 -16.34 13.51 3.53
CA LEU A 115 -15.34 14.26 2.76
C LEU A 115 -13.98 14.39 3.48
N PRO A 116 -13.91 14.83 4.75
CA PRO A 116 -12.62 14.94 5.43
C PRO A 116 -11.92 13.60 5.63
N LEU A 117 -12.68 12.55 5.92
CA LEU A 117 -12.12 11.22 6.16
C LEU A 117 -11.61 10.59 4.85
N GLY A 118 -12.29 10.85 3.72
CA GLY A 118 -11.82 10.46 2.39
C GLY A 118 -10.50 11.12 2.00
N VAL A 119 -10.37 12.43 2.25
CA VAL A 119 -9.09 13.15 2.04
C VAL A 119 -7.98 12.58 2.93
N SER A 120 -8.32 12.23 4.19
CA SER A 120 -7.37 11.64 5.13
C SER A 120 -6.89 10.25 4.67
N LEU A 121 -7.79 9.43 4.11
CA LEU A 121 -7.46 8.13 3.52
C LEU A 121 -6.55 8.27 2.30
N ILE A 122 -6.85 9.20 1.39
CA ILE A 122 -6.01 9.53 0.22
C ILE A 122 -4.59 9.89 0.68
N ALA A 123 -4.47 10.80 1.65
CA ALA A 123 -3.18 11.22 2.18
C ALA A 123 -2.43 10.06 2.86
N GLY A 124 -3.14 9.27 3.68
CA GLY A 124 -2.58 8.09 4.35
C GLY A 124 -2.06 7.04 3.37
N LEU A 125 -2.81 6.75 2.32
CA LEU A 125 -2.40 5.83 1.25
C LEU A 125 -1.23 6.38 0.45
N ALA A 126 -1.20 7.68 0.14
CA ALA A 126 -0.06 8.30 -0.54
C ALA A 126 1.23 8.18 0.27
N VAL A 127 1.16 8.41 1.59
CA VAL A 127 2.29 8.20 2.51
C VAL A 127 2.68 6.73 2.55
N LEU A 128 1.72 5.82 2.71
CA LEU A 128 1.99 4.38 2.76
C LEU A 128 2.62 3.85 1.47
N PHE A 129 2.12 4.29 0.32
CA PHE A 129 2.69 4.01 -1.00
C PHE A 129 4.15 4.48 -1.05
N THR A 130 4.41 5.74 -0.70
CA THR A 130 5.75 6.31 -0.67
C THR A 130 6.68 5.49 0.24
N VAL A 131 6.23 5.16 1.45
CA VAL A 131 7.01 4.35 2.41
C VAL A 131 7.26 2.94 1.89
N ALA A 132 6.27 2.27 1.29
CA ALA A 132 6.39 0.92 0.77
C ALA A 132 7.41 0.83 -0.38
N TRP A 133 7.51 1.89 -1.20
CA TRP A 133 8.44 1.95 -2.33
C TRP A 133 9.82 2.50 -1.96
N THR A 134 9.93 3.37 -0.96
CA THR A 134 11.22 3.91 -0.51
C THR A 134 11.94 3.03 0.50
N ARG A 135 11.23 2.24 1.31
CA ARG A 135 11.84 1.34 2.30
C ARG A 135 12.15 -0.04 1.72
N PRO A 136 13.28 -0.68 2.12
CA PRO A 136 13.58 -2.04 1.71
C PRO A 136 12.62 -3.03 2.37
N LEU A 137 11.72 -3.62 1.60
CA LEU A 137 10.87 -4.74 2.05
C LEU A 137 11.58 -6.08 1.78
N ARG A 138 12.66 -6.32 2.54
CA ARG A 138 13.52 -7.49 2.34
C ARG A 138 12.75 -8.78 2.64
N GLY A 139 12.82 -9.74 1.73
CA GLY A 139 12.46 -11.12 2.05
C GLY A 139 13.58 -11.73 2.88
N ARG A 140 13.25 -12.43 3.97
CA ARG A 140 14.21 -13.37 4.57
C ARG A 140 14.59 -14.38 3.50
N GLY A 141 15.79 -14.23 2.92
CA GLY A 141 16.36 -15.22 2.03
C GLY A 141 16.31 -16.57 2.74
N ARG A 142 15.82 -17.60 2.05
CA ARG A 142 16.06 -18.98 2.48
C ARG A 142 17.58 -19.16 2.42
N GLY A 143 18.26 -18.94 3.54
CA GLY A 143 19.66 -19.31 3.69
C GLY A 143 19.76 -20.79 3.36
N GLY A 144 20.64 -21.12 2.41
CA GLY A 144 20.91 -22.48 1.98
C GLY A 144 21.12 -23.37 3.19
N SER A 145 20.26 -24.35 3.34
CA SER A 145 20.55 -25.55 4.09
C SER A 145 21.51 -26.36 3.22
N ASP A 146 22.79 -25.99 3.26
CA ASP A 146 23.85 -26.91 2.86
C ASP A 146 24.14 -27.80 4.09
N ALA A 147 24.14 -29.10 3.78
CA ALA A 147 24.23 -30.24 4.67
C ALA A 147 25.60 -30.39 5.35
#